data_AF-A0A957NNU6-F1
#
_entry.id   AF-A0A957NNU6-F1
#
_cell.length_a   1.000
_cell.length_b   1.000
_cell.length_c   1.000
_cell.angle_alpha   90.00
_cell.angle_beta   90.00
_cell.angle_gamma   90.00
#
_symmetry.space_group_name_H-M   'P 1'
#
loop_
_entity.id
_entity.type
_entity.pdbx_description
1 polymer ?
#
loop_
_entity_poly.entity_id
_entity_poly.type
_entity_poly.pdbx_seq_one_letter_code
_entity_poly.pdbx_strand_id
1 'polypeptide(L)'
;MPKSPADILLIQHPRRWLTVIVAVYLIVATLFAIYTPPWQNPDEPAHYNYIAHIAAGHGLPVLQMGDYDQALRDELTTLHFPPERSIAALRYENYQPPLYYVTAAPVFWLAQQLGSAQPLIWLRLY
;
A
#
# COMPACT_ATOMS: atom_id res chain seq x y z
N MET A 1 -30.28 15.33 25.27
CA MET A 1 -30.61 16.63 24.66
C MET A 1 -29.44 17.04 23.78
N PRO A 2 -29.65 17.45 22.52
CA PRO A 2 -28.60 18.02 21.68
C PRO A 2 -27.98 19.23 22.39
N LYS A 3 -26.65 19.29 22.44
CA LYS A 3 -25.91 20.35 23.16
C LYS A 3 -25.52 21.49 22.22
N SER A 4 -25.66 21.31 20.91
CA SER A 4 -25.37 22.32 19.88
C SER A 4 -26.33 22.25 18.67
N PRO A 5 -26.44 23.32 17.87
CA PRO A 5 -27.17 23.32 16.59
C PRO A 5 -26.60 22.30 15.59
N ALA A 6 -25.30 22.03 15.63
CA ALA A 6 -24.65 21.03 14.79
C ALA A 6 -25.12 19.61 15.12
N ASP A 7 -25.37 19.32 16.41
CA ASP A 7 -25.89 18.03 16.86
C ASP A 7 -27.27 17.75 16.25
N ILE A 8 -28.12 18.77 16.16
CA ILE A 8 -29.47 18.67 15.59
C ILE A 8 -29.39 18.33 14.09
N LEU A 9 -28.53 19.02 13.34
CA LEU A 9 -28.32 18.77 11.91
C LEU A 9 -27.74 17.38 11.63
N LEU A 10 -26.79 16.91 12.46
CA LEU A 10 -26.20 15.58 12.36
C LEU A 10 -27.23 14.48 12.64
N ILE A 11 -28.08 14.65 13.65
CA ILE A 11 -29.10 13.67 14.06
C ILE A 11 -30.29 13.64 13.07
N GLN A 12 -30.67 14.78 12.48
CA GLN A 12 -31.80 14.86 11.54
C GLN A 12 -31.47 14.31 10.15
N HIS A 13 -30.21 14.41 9.70
CA HIS A 13 -29.78 13.96 8.38
C HIS A 13 -28.51 13.08 8.42
N PRO A 14 -28.52 11.97 9.19
CA PRO A 14 -27.31 11.20 9.46
C PRO A 14 -26.68 10.62 8.19
N ARG A 15 -27.51 10.20 7.23
CA ARG A 15 -27.03 9.66 5.94
C ARG A 15 -26.27 10.70 5.12
N ARG A 16 -26.77 11.95 5.05
CA ARG A 16 -26.13 13.02 4.27
C ARG A 16 -24.75 13.35 4.85
N TRP A 17 -24.67 13.48 6.17
CA TRP A 17 -23.41 13.77 6.85
C TRP A 17 -22.44 12.60 6.78
N LEU A 18 -22.91 11.36 6.92
CA LEU A 18 -22.10 10.18 6.70
C LEU A 18 -21.53 10.16 5.27
N THR A 19 -22.35 10.45 4.25
CA THR A 19 -21.88 10.55 2.87
C THR A 19 -20.82 11.64 2.71
N VAL A 20 -21.00 12.81 3.31
CA VAL A 20 -19.99 13.90 3.27
C VAL A 20 -18.69 13.46 3.94
N ILE A 21 -18.76 12.84 5.13
CA ILE A 21 -17.58 12.35 5.86
C ILE A 21 -16.84 11.30 5.04
N VAL A 22 -17.55 10.32 4.50
CA VAL A 22 -16.95 9.27 3.65
C VAL A 22 -16.34 9.88 2.39
N ALA A 23 -17.01 10.83 1.73
CA ALA A 23 -16.48 11.50 0.55
C ALA A 23 -15.20 12.27 0.86
N VAL A 24 -15.18 13.06 1.94
CA VAL A 24 -13.98 13.78 2.39
C VAL A 24 -12.85 12.81 2.74
N TYR A 25 -13.15 11.73 3.44
CA TYR A 25 -12.18 10.68 3.77
C TYR A 25 -11.57 10.06 2.51
N LEU A 26 -12.39 9.65 1.54
CA LEU A 26 -11.91 9.05 0.29
C LEU A 26 -11.03 10.02 -0.50
N ILE A 27 -11.37 11.32 -0.53
CA ILE A 27 -10.54 12.35 -1.15
C ILE A 27 -9.18 12.41 -0.46
N VAL A 28 -9.16 12.57 0.87
CA VAL A 28 -7.91 12.69 1.63
C VAL A 28 -7.06 11.42 1.52
N ALA A 29 -7.66 10.24 1.62
CA ALA A 29 -6.97 8.96 1.48
C ALA A 29 -6.37 8.77 0.09
N THR A 30 -7.10 9.14 -0.97
CA THR A 30 -6.60 9.09 -2.35
C THR A 30 -5.44 10.05 -2.54
N LEU A 31 -5.56 11.29 -2.05
CA LEU A 31 -4.47 12.27 -2.10
C LEU A 31 -3.24 11.77 -1.34
N PHE A 32 -3.44 11.16 -0.17
CA PHE A 32 -2.36 10.56 0.61
C PHE A 32 -1.67 9.44 -0.18
N ALA A 33 -2.43 8.53 -0.82
CA ALA A 33 -1.87 7.45 -1.64
C ALA A 33 -1.04 7.96 -2.83
N ILE A 34 -1.49 9.03 -3.49
CA ILE A 34 -0.83 9.67 -4.65
C ILE A 34 0.42 10.44 -4.26
N TYR A 35 0.36 11.24 -3.20
CA TYR A 35 1.43 12.18 -2.86
C TYR A 35 2.48 11.62 -1.91
N THR A 36 2.22 10.51 -1.24
CA THR A 36 3.25 9.81 -0.47
C THR A 36 4.31 9.26 -1.42
N PRO A 37 5.60 9.59 -1.28
CA PRO A 37 6.63 8.99 -2.12
C PRO A 37 6.66 7.45 -1.99
N PRO A 38 7.11 6.72 -3.03
CA PRO A 38 7.38 5.28 -2.90
C PRO A 38 8.30 4.99 -1.73
N TRP A 39 8.06 3.88 -1.04
CA TRP A 39 8.93 3.32 -0.01
C TRP A 39 9.07 4.17 1.26
N GLN A 40 8.14 5.11 1.49
CA GLN A 40 8.09 5.88 2.74
C GLN A 40 7.87 4.97 3.96
N ASN A 41 7.08 3.91 3.82
CA ASN A 41 7.01 2.87 4.83
C ASN A 41 8.13 1.83 4.57
N PRO A 42 9.03 1.55 5.52
CA PRO A 42 10.21 0.71 5.29
C PRO A 42 9.92 -0.75 4.84
N ASP A 43 8.72 -1.25 5.07
CA ASP A 43 8.26 -2.59 4.69
C ASP A 43 7.52 -2.63 3.35
N GLU A 44 7.05 -1.49 2.83
CA GLU A 44 6.34 -1.37 1.56
C GLU A 44 7.08 -2.04 0.38
N PRO A 45 8.42 -1.91 0.24
CA PRO A 45 9.15 -2.60 -0.81
C PRO A 45 9.08 -4.13 -0.71
N ALA A 46 9.12 -4.68 0.51
CA ALA A 46 9.06 -6.12 0.70
C ALA A 46 7.68 -6.68 0.37
N HIS A 47 6.62 -5.96 0.74
CA HIS A 47 5.25 -6.30 0.34
C HIS A 47 5.05 -6.21 -1.17
N TYR A 48 5.56 -5.16 -1.80
CA TYR A 48 5.53 -4.99 -3.25
C TYR A 48 6.22 -6.15 -3.96
N ASN A 49 7.41 -6.55 -3.50
CA ASN A 49 8.17 -7.67 -4.08
C ASN A 49 7.43 -9.00 -3.97
N TYR A 50 6.72 -9.25 -2.86
CA TYR A 50 5.86 -10.44 -2.71
C TYR A 50 4.77 -10.44 -3.79
N ILE A 51 4.01 -9.34 -3.92
CA ILE A 51 2.95 -9.23 -4.94
C ILE A 51 3.51 -9.41 -6.35
N ALA A 52 4.64 -8.76 -6.65
CA ALA A 52 5.33 -8.88 -7.93
C ALA A 52 5.79 -10.33 -8.21
N HIS A 53 6.27 -11.05 -7.19
CA HIS A 53 6.68 -12.46 -7.31
C HIS A 53 5.49 -13.37 -7.68
N ILE A 54 4.33 -13.19 -7.03
CA ILE A 54 3.11 -13.92 -7.38
C ILE A 54 2.65 -13.55 -8.79
N ALA A 55 2.58 -12.26 -9.09
CA ALA A 55 2.10 -11.75 -10.37
C ALA A 55 2.99 -12.18 -11.55
N ALA A 56 4.28 -12.43 -11.31
CA ALA A 56 5.22 -13.02 -12.27
C ALA A 56 5.00 -14.53 -12.50
N GLY A 57 4.10 -15.18 -11.75
CA GLY A 57 3.80 -16.60 -11.89
C GLY A 57 4.76 -17.53 -11.14
N HIS A 58 5.58 -17.00 -10.24
CA HIS A 58 6.56 -17.80 -9.48
C HIS A 58 5.95 -18.55 -8.27
N GLY A 59 4.63 -18.58 -8.16
CA GLY A 59 3.92 -19.20 -7.04
C GLY A 59 4.01 -18.39 -5.74
N LEU A 60 3.75 -19.05 -4.61
CA LEU A 60 3.88 -18.43 -3.29
C LEU A 60 5.36 -18.41 -2.89
N PRO A 61 5.94 -17.23 -2.58
CA PRO A 61 7.29 -17.16 -2.09
C PRO A 61 7.38 -17.79 -0.69
N VAL A 62 8.57 -18.27 -0.36
CA VAL A 62 8.90 -18.82 0.95
C VAL A 62 10.10 -18.05 1.47
N LEU A 63 10.06 -17.68 2.75
CA LEU A 63 11.19 -17.01 3.41
C LEU A 63 12.42 -17.93 3.40
N GLN A 64 13.54 -17.41 2.91
CA GLN A 64 14.81 -18.11 2.83
C GLN A 64 15.87 -17.47 3.73
N MET A 65 16.86 -18.26 4.15
CA MET A 65 18.04 -17.71 4.82
C MET A 65 18.73 -16.70 3.90
N GLY A 66 18.96 -15.49 4.42
CA GLY A 66 19.52 -14.37 3.66
C GLY A 66 18.49 -13.39 3.10
N ASP A 67 17.18 -13.67 3.16
CA ASP A 67 16.13 -12.70 2.78
C ASP A 67 16.00 -11.52 3.77
N TYR A 68 16.61 -11.65 4.96
CA TYR A 68 16.70 -10.60 5.98
C TYR A 68 18.12 -10.05 6.09
N ASP A 69 18.32 -8.86 5.54
CA ASP A 69 19.54 -8.07 5.72
C ASP A 69 19.20 -6.77 6.45
N GLN A 70 19.52 -6.71 7.74
CA GLN A 70 19.27 -5.54 8.57
C GLN A 70 20.08 -4.33 8.11
N ALA A 71 21.35 -4.52 7.76
CA ALA A 71 22.24 -3.43 7.39
C ALA A 71 21.77 -2.76 6.10
N LEU A 72 21.36 -3.57 5.10
CA LEU A 72 20.78 -3.05 3.87
C LEU A 72 19.47 -2.30 4.14
N ARG A 73 18.58 -2.84 4.98
CA ARG A 73 17.30 -2.17 5.32
C ARG A 73 17.52 -0.82 5.98
N ASP A 74 18.43 -0.75 6.94
CA ASP A 74 18.75 0.49 7.66
C ASP A 74 19.40 1.52 6.74
N GLU A 75 20.30 1.07 5.85
CA GLU A 75 20.90 1.94 4.85
C GLU A 75 19.85 2.51 3.90
N LEU A 76 18.99 1.68 3.31
CA LEU A 76 17.95 2.11 2.37
C LEU A 76 16.93 3.04 3.04
N THR A 77 16.54 2.74 4.29
CA THR A 77 15.63 3.58 5.08
C THR A 77 16.27 4.95 5.36
N THR A 78 17.53 4.97 5.78
CA THR A 78 18.28 6.22 6.05
C THR A 78 18.40 7.08 4.79
N LEU A 79 18.64 6.44 3.64
CA LEU A 79 18.75 7.12 2.35
C LEU A 79 17.39 7.47 1.73
N HIS A 80 16.27 7.13 2.39
CA HIS A 80 14.91 7.34 1.88
C HIS A 80 14.67 6.69 0.51
N PHE A 81 15.22 5.49 0.30
CA PHE A 81 15.06 4.68 -0.92
C PHE A 81 15.30 5.45 -2.23
N PRO A 82 16.55 5.91 -2.47
CA PRO A 82 16.87 6.66 -3.68
C PRO A 82 16.71 5.75 -4.91
N PRO A 83 16.28 6.29 -6.06
CA PRO A 83 15.85 5.48 -7.22
C PRO A 83 16.98 4.64 -7.85
N GLU A 84 18.24 4.97 -7.59
CA GLU A 84 19.41 4.22 -8.05
C GLU A 84 19.65 2.94 -7.24
N ARG A 85 19.03 2.80 -6.07
CA ARG A 85 19.19 1.65 -5.19
C ARG A 85 18.03 0.68 -5.39
N SER A 86 18.38 -0.58 -5.67
CA SER A 86 17.41 -1.64 -5.88
C SER A 86 16.76 -2.09 -4.58
N ILE A 87 15.44 -2.31 -4.63
CA ILE A 87 14.67 -2.92 -3.55
C ILE A 87 14.54 -4.45 -3.69
N ALA A 88 15.05 -5.05 -4.77
CA ALA A 88 14.76 -6.45 -5.12
C ALA A 88 15.20 -7.48 -4.06
N ALA A 89 16.21 -7.14 -3.27
CA ALA A 89 16.70 -8.00 -2.18
C ALA A 89 15.79 -7.99 -0.94
N LEU A 90 14.84 -7.05 -0.83
CA LEU A 90 13.94 -6.94 0.31
C LEU A 90 12.82 -7.98 0.19
N ARG A 91 13.05 -9.15 0.78
CA ARG A 91 12.17 -10.33 0.69
C ARG A 91 11.78 -10.90 2.06
N TYR A 92 12.12 -10.18 3.12
CA TYR A 92 11.92 -10.62 4.49
C TYR A 92 10.46 -10.81 4.91
N GLU A 93 9.49 -10.28 4.16
CA GLU A 93 8.05 -10.48 4.42
C GLU A 93 7.46 -11.73 3.76
N ASN A 94 8.27 -12.58 3.12
CA ASN A 94 7.82 -13.83 2.48
C ASN A 94 7.25 -14.88 3.46
N TYR A 95 7.31 -14.64 4.77
CA TYR A 95 6.65 -15.51 5.77
C TYR A 95 5.17 -15.17 5.97
N GLN A 96 4.71 -14.01 5.50
CA GLN A 96 3.35 -13.55 5.78
C GLN A 96 2.28 -14.43 5.10
N PRO A 97 1.09 -14.54 5.70
CA PRO A 97 -0.03 -15.25 5.10
C PRO A 97 -0.36 -14.71 3.69
N PRO A 98 -0.58 -15.58 2.70
CA PRO A 98 -0.57 -15.18 1.29
C PRO A 98 -1.83 -14.47 0.82
N LEU A 99 -2.92 -14.48 1.61
CA LEU A 99 -4.26 -14.08 1.13
C LEU A 99 -4.27 -12.68 0.52
N TYR A 100 -3.74 -11.69 1.24
CA TYR A 100 -3.64 -10.31 0.77
C TYR A 100 -2.85 -10.20 -0.54
N TYR A 101 -1.70 -10.88 -0.62
CA TYR A 101 -0.82 -10.84 -1.78
C TYR A 101 -1.44 -11.50 -3.02
N VAL A 102 -2.13 -12.62 -2.83
CA VAL A 102 -2.84 -13.34 -3.90
C VAL A 102 -3.96 -12.48 -4.47
N THR A 103 -4.70 -11.75 -3.62
CA THR A 103 -5.80 -10.90 -4.10
C THR A 103 -5.31 -9.57 -4.68
N ALA A 104 -4.13 -9.09 -4.26
CA ALA A 104 -3.49 -7.91 -4.83
C ALA A 104 -2.76 -8.19 -6.17
N ALA A 105 -2.28 -9.41 -6.40
CA ALA A 105 -1.53 -9.76 -7.62
C ALA A 105 -2.28 -9.48 -8.94
N PRO A 106 -3.60 -9.74 -9.07
CA PRO A 106 -4.37 -9.32 -10.24
C PRO A 106 -4.38 -7.80 -10.47
N VAL A 107 -4.42 -6.99 -9.40
CA VAL A 107 -4.38 -5.53 -9.49
C VAL A 107 -3.02 -5.06 -10.01
N PHE A 108 -1.95 -5.62 -9.44
CA PHE A 108 -0.58 -5.38 -9.91
C PHE A 108 -0.40 -5.75 -11.38
N TRP A 109 -0.86 -6.94 -11.76
CA TRP A 109 -0.79 -7.42 -13.14
C TRP A 109 -1.56 -6.49 -14.08
N LEU A 110 -2.79 -6.12 -13.74
CA LEU A 110 -3.61 -5.22 -14.57
C LEU A 110 -2.98 -3.83 -14.70
N ALA A 111 -2.41 -3.30 -13.62
CA ALA A 111 -1.69 -2.02 -13.63
C ALA A 111 -0.50 -2.03 -14.61
N GLN A 112 0.27 -3.12 -14.65
CA GLN A 112 1.34 -3.29 -15.64
C GLN A 112 0.80 -3.37 -17.06
N GLN A 113 -0.29 -4.13 -17.30
CA GLN A 113 -0.91 -4.25 -18.62
C GLN A 113 -1.46 -2.93 -19.15
N LEU A 114 -1.91 -2.04 -18.27
CA LEU A 114 -2.37 -0.70 -18.60
C LEU A 114 -1.22 0.30 -18.81
N GLY A 115 0.04 -0.16 -18.78
CA GLY A 115 1.21 0.69 -18.99
C GLY A 115 1.48 1.66 -17.85
N SER A 116 0.99 1.38 -16.63
CA SER A 116 1.27 2.23 -15.48
C SER A 116 2.77 2.25 -15.20
N ALA A 117 3.36 3.45 -15.25
CA ALA A 117 4.77 3.64 -14.91
C ALA A 117 5.09 3.31 -13.43
N GLN A 118 4.06 3.23 -12.57
CA GLN A 118 4.19 2.92 -11.15
C GLN A 118 3.02 2.03 -10.67
N PRO A 119 3.11 0.70 -10.80
CA PRO A 119 2.07 -0.22 -10.30
C PRO A 119 1.75 -0.05 -8.81
N LEU A 120 2.68 0.52 -8.03
CA LEU A 120 2.53 0.80 -6.60
C LEU A 120 1.30 1.66 -6.26
N ILE A 121 0.93 2.64 -7.10
CA ILE A 121 -0.23 3.50 -6.79
C ILE A 121 -1.53 2.70 -6.75
N TRP A 122 -1.67 1.72 -7.65
CA TRP A 122 -2.84 0.85 -7.72
C TRP A 122 -2.91 -0.08 -6.51
N LEU A 123 -1.76 -0.49 -5.99
CA LEU A 123 -1.69 -1.29 -4.76
C LEU A 123 -2.02 -0.48 -3.51
N ARG A 124 -1.75 0.83 -3.49
CA ARG A 124 -2.14 1.71 -2.37
C ARG A 124 -3.63 2.05 -2.35
N LEU A 125 -4.29 1.94 -3.50
CA LEU A 125 -5.73 2.19 -3.66
C LEU A 125 -6.58 0.91 -3.57
N TYR A 126 -5.92 -0.24 -3.41
CA TYR A 126 -6.53 -1.57 -3.27
C TYR A 126 -6.87 -1.86 -1.81
#